data_AF-A0A947JJ51-F1
#
_entry.id   AF-A0A947JJ51-F1
#
_cell.length_a   1.000
_cell.length_b   1.000
_cell.length_c   1.000
_cell.angle_alpha   90.00
_cell.angle_beta   90.00
_cell.angle_gamma   90.00
#
_symmetry.space_group_name_H-M   'P 1'
#
loop_
_entity.id
_entity.type
_entity.pdbx_description
1 polymer ?
#
loop_
_entity_poly.entity_id
_entity_poly.type
_entity_poly.pdbx_seq_one_letter_code
_entity_poly.pdbx_strand_id
1 'polypeptide(L)' 'MRILVLSDTHIPRAAHALPDIIIDEIQKSDMVLHAGD' A
#
# COMPACT_ATOMS: atom_id res chain seq x y z
N MET A 1 13.54 6.78 10.33
CA MET A 1 13.43 6.41 8.91
C MET A 1 12.58 5.17 8.81
N ARG A 2 11.47 5.25 8.09
CA ARG A 2 10.43 4.25 8.01
C ARG A 2 10.21 3.82 6.57
N ILE A 3 10.33 2.52 6.33
CA ILE A 3 10.13 1.92 5.00
C ILE A 3 8.88 1.03 5.06
N LEU A 4 7.96 1.25 4.12
CA LEU A 4 6.81 0.39 3.89
C LEU A 4 7.10 -0.52 2.70
N VAL A 5 6.97 -1.84 2.88
CA VAL A 5 7.11 -2.82 1.79
C VAL A 5 5.76 -3.50 1.58
N LEU A 6 5.26 -3.51 0.35
CA LEU A 6 4.00 -4.15 -0.02
C LEU A 6 4.08 -4.80 -1.40
N SER A 7 3.16 -5.72 -1.69
CA SER A 7 2.97 -6.37 -2.99
C SER A 7 1.48 -6.68 -3.20
N ASP A 8 1.15 -7.22 -4.38
CA ASP A 8 -0.14 -7.83 -4.70
C ASP A 8 -1.30 -6.87 -4.36
N THR A 9 -1.18 -5.63 -4.84
CA THR A 9 -2.19 -4.59 -4.60
C THR A 9 -3.32 -4.60 -5.61
N HIS A 10 -3.46 -5.66 -6.40
CA HIS A 10 -4.49 -5.81 -7.42
C HIS A 10 -5.86 -5.71 -6.77
N ILE A 11 -6.50 -4.57 -6.98
CA ILE A 11 -7.83 -4.32 -6.49
C ILE A 11 -8.81 -4.89 -7.53
N PRO A 12 -9.59 -5.93 -7.21
CA PRO A 12 -10.59 -6.45 -8.13
C PRO A 12 -11.66 -5.37 -8.39
N ARG A 13 -12.31 -5.40 -9.55
CA ARG A 13 -13.33 -4.39 -9.94
C ARG A 13 -14.44 -4.12 -8.92
N ALA A 14 -14.73 -5.09 -8.04
CA ALA A 14 -15.73 -4.96 -6.99
C ALA A 14 -15.24 -4.20 -5.76
N ALA A 15 -13.92 -4.05 -5.59
CA ALA A 15 -13.30 -3.24 -4.56
C ALA A 15 -12.86 -1.89 -5.16
N HIS A 16 -12.90 -0.84 -4.35
CA HIS A 16 -12.66 0.52 -4.81
C HIS A 16 -11.28 1.07 -4.43
N ALA A 17 -10.70 0.58 -3.34
CA ALA A 17 -9.45 1.09 -2.78
C ALA A 17 -8.76 0.06 -1.87
N LEU A 18 -7.49 0.32 -1.57
CA LEU A 18 -6.77 -0.35 -0.49
C LEU A 18 -7.44 -0.01 0.86
N PRO A 19 -7.34 -0.88 1.87
CA PRO A 19 -7.82 -0.58 3.21
C PRO A 19 -7.22 0.73 3.76
N ASP A 20 -8.01 1.52 4.48
CA ASP A 20 -7.59 2.83 5.02
C ASP A 20 -6.30 2.73 5.85
N ILE A 21 -6.12 1.64 6.59
CA ILE A 21 -4.89 1.40 7.35
C ILE A 21 -3.64 1.39 6.46
N ILE A 22 -3.72 0.85 5.24
CA ILE A 22 -2.59 0.85 4.30
C ILE A 22 -2.30 2.28 3.82
N ILE A 23 -3.36 3.06 3.57
CA ILE A 23 -3.23 4.48 3.19
C ILE A 23 -2.57 5.28 4.31
N ASP A 24 -2.99 5.08 5.55
CA ASP A 24 -2.40 5.74 6.73
C ASP A 24 -0.92 5.37 6.91
N GLU A 25 -0.55 4.10 6.71
CA GLU A 25 0.83 3.68 6.84
C GLU A 25 1.71 4.14 5.66
N ILE A 26 1.16 4.30 4.46
CA ILE A 26 1.82 4.96 3.33
C ILE A 26 2.18 6.40 3.70
N GLN A 27 1.23 7.16 4.25
CA GLN A 27 1.44 8.57 4.62
C GLN A 27 2.51 8.78 5.69
N LYS A 28 2.71 7.79 6.57
CA LYS A 28 3.71 7.83 7.65
C LYS A 28 5.09 7.35 7.19
N SER A 29 5.21 6.79 5.99
CA SER A 29 6.46 6.19 5.51
C SER A 29 7.32 7.21 4.77
N ASP A 30 8.64 7.13 5.00
CA ASP A 30 9.62 7.94 4.28
C ASP A 30 9.91 7.35 2.88
N MET A 31 9.66 6.05 2.71
CA MET A 31 9.85 5.31 1.47
C MET A 31 8.87 4.14 1.36
N VAL A 32 8.30 3.97 0.18
CA VAL A 32 7.46 2.83 -0.18
C VAL A 32 8.17 1.97 -1.21
N LEU A 33 8.33 0.68 -0.93
CA LEU A 33 8.83 -0.33 -1.84
C LEU A 33 7.69 -1.26 -2.24
N HIS A 34 7.28 -1.19 -3.50
CA HIS A 34 6.28 -2.10 -4.06
C HIS A 34 6.98 -3.25 -4.78
N ALA A 35 6.76 -4.50 -4.35
CA ALA A 35 7.47 -5.68 -4.86
C ALA A 35 6.86 -6.26 -6.15
N GLY A 36 5.73 -5.73 -6.60
CA GLY A 36 5.01 -6.21 -7.78
C GLY A 36 3.56 -6.50 -7.44
N ASP A 37 2.78 -6.66 -8.49
CA ASP A 37 1.36 -7.00 -8.45
C ASP A 37 1.15 -8.40 -9.05
#